data_AF-A0A8J6N307-F1
#
_entry.id   AF-A0A8J6N307-F1
#
_cell.length_a   1.000
_cell.length_b   1.000
_cell.length_c   1.000
_cell.angle_alpha   90.00
_cell.angle_beta   90.00
_cell.angle_gamma   90.00
#
_symmetry.space_group_name_H-M   'P 1'
#
loop_
_entity.id
_entity.type
_entity.pdbx_description
1 polymer ?
#
loop_
_entity_poly.entity_id
_entity_poly.type
_entity_poly.pdbx_seq_one_letter_code
_entity_poly.pdbx_strand_id
1 'polypeptide(L)'
;MLAKDLHNIQNRQVKKQITARKVKISNNYSILFILSILNTKLSNWVFQVLMSNGLDIYPSHVRRMPIPKMSGNSSQKPFIDIVDRILAVTKSEDYLESPEKQAKVKALEAEIDQLVYKLYGLTPEEIKIVEGENANAD
;
A
#
# COMPACT_ATOMS: atom_id res chain seq x y z
N MET A 1 1.02 1.98 12.15
CA MET A 1 1.82 1.38 13.24
C MET A 1 2.06 -0.09 12.94
N LEU A 2 3.25 -0.59 13.24
CA LEU A 2 3.68 -1.97 13.05
C LEU A 2 3.93 -2.65 14.40
N ALA A 3 4.09 -3.98 14.41
CA ALA A 3 4.29 -4.74 15.65
C ALA A 3 5.51 -4.26 16.46
N LYS A 4 6.60 -3.86 15.79
CA LYS A 4 7.78 -3.23 16.41
C LYS A 4 7.45 -1.92 17.13
N ASP A 5 6.42 -1.18 16.73
CA ASP A 5 6.05 0.07 17.39
C ASP A 5 5.28 -0.17 18.71
N LEU A 6 4.84 -1.42 18.94
CA LEU A 6 4.00 -1.81 20.08
C LEU A 6 4.72 -2.70 21.10
N HIS A 7 6.03 -2.92 20.97
CA HIS A 7 6.77 -3.86 21.83
C HIS A 7 6.79 -3.46 23.32
N ASN A 8 6.63 -2.16 23.64
CA ASN A 8 6.64 -1.63 25.01
C ASN A 8 5.24 -1.39 25.61
N ILE A 9 4.18 -1.84 24.95
CA ILE A 9 2.81 -1.56 25.40
C ILE A 9 2.48 -2.31 26.70
N GLN A 10 1.89 -1.61 27.67
CA GLN A 10 1.53 -2.17 28.98
C GLN A 10 0.21 -2.96 28.97
N ASN A 11 -0.65 -2.72 27.97
CA ASN A 11 -1.93 -3.39 27.88
C ASN A 11 -1.76 -4.91 27.64
N ARG A 12 -2.23 -5.72 28.59
CA ARG A 12 -2.09 -7.18 28.58
C ARG A 12 -2.77 -7.85 27.38
N GLN A 13 -3.92 -7.36 26.94
CA GLN A 13 -4.64 -7.93 25.79
C GLN A 13 -3.87 -7.69 24.49
N VAL A 14 -3.34 -6.49 24.31
CA VAL A 14 -2.52 -6.15 23.13
C VAL A 14 -1.20 -6.93 23.16
N LYS A 15 -0.54 -7.03 24.32
CA LYS A 15 0.72 -7.77 24.47
C LYS A 15 0.60 -9.24 24.05
N LYS A 16 -0.54 -9.89 24.32
CA LYS A 16 -0.81 -11.27 23.84
C LYS A 16 -0.80 -11.39 22.31
N GLN A 17 -1.12 -10.32 21.58
CA GLN A 17 -1.17 -10.31 20.12
C GLN A 17 0.19 -9.98 19.47
N ILE A 18 1.11 -9.34 20.22
CA ILE A 18 2.44 -8.91 19.74
C ILE A 18 3.48 -9.97 20.15
N THR A 19 3.75 -10.91 19.23
CA THR A 19 4.75 -11.96 19.44
C THR A 19 6.13 -11.51 18.96
N ALA A 20 7.20 -12.09 19.52
CA ALA A 20 8.58 -11.84 19.07
C ALA A 20 8.76 -12.09 17.57
N ARG A 21 8.06 -13.11 17.03
CA ARG A 21 8.03 -13.38 15.58
C ARG A 21 7.43 -12.21 14.79
N LYS A 22 6.30 -11.65 15.22
CA LYS A 22 5.66 -10.49 14.56
C LYS A 22 6.54 -9.24 14.63
N VAL A 23 7.19 -8.99 15.78
CA VAL A 23 8.16 -7.89 15.93
C VAL A 23 9.33 -8.06 14.95
N LYS A 24 9.94 -9.25 14.90
CA LYS A 24 11.03 -9.57 13.97
C LYS A 24 10.63 -9.34 12.51
N ILE A 25 9.43 -9.78 12.10
CA ILE A 25 8.92 -9.54 10.75
C ILE A 25 8.76 -8.04 10.48
N SER A 26 8.17 -7.29 11.42
CA SER A 26 7.93 -5.85 11.24
C SER A 26 9.20 -5.00 11.18
N ASN A 27 10.33 -5.49 11.68
CA ASN A 27 11.61 -4.80 11.53
C ASN A 27 12.08 -4.75 10.08
N ASN A 28 11.58 -5.64 9.22
CA ASN A 28 11.93 -5.67 7.81
C ASN A 28 11.12 -4.68 6.96
N TYR A 29 10.14 -3.98 7.54
CA TYR A 29 9.22 -3.14 6.77
C TYR A 29 9.16 -1.71 7.30
N SER A 30 9.13 -0.76 6.38
CA SER A 30 8.70 0.61 6.64
C SER A 30 7.17 0.70 6.58
N ILE A 31 6.58 1.53 7.46
CA ILE A 31 5.15 1.82 7.39
C ILE A 31 4.79 2.54 6.09
N LEU A 32 5.68 3.43 5.60
CA LEU A 32 5.46 4.16 4.35
C LEU A 32 5.54 3.25 3.12
N PHE A 33 6.36 2.20 3.18
CA PHE A 33 6.37 1.17 2.15
C PHE A 33 5.06 0.38 2.13
N ILE A 34 4.55 -0.06 3.29
CA ILE A 34 3.25 -0.75 3.33
C ILE A 34 2.15 0.18 2.81
N LEU A 35 2.20 1.47 3.18
CA LEU A 35 1.26 2.48 2.69
C LEU A 35 1.31 2.61 1.16
N SER A 36 2.49 2.62 0.55
CA SER A 36 2.61 2.71 -0.92
C SER A 36 1.95 1.52 -1.60
N ILE A 37 2.17 0.29 -1.11
CA ILE A 37 1.57 -0.91 -1.70
C ILE A 37 0.05 -0.86 -1.60
N LEU A 38 -0.49 -0.52 -0.44
CA LEU A 38 -1.93 -0.54 -0.18
C LEU A 38 -2.73 0.50 -0.99
N ASN A 39 -2.10 1.60 -1.41
CA ASN A 39 -2.74 2.66 -2.20
C ASN A 39 -2.59 2.49 -3.72
N THR A 40 -2.14 1.33 -4.19
CA THR A 40 -2.01 1.06 -5.63
C THR A 40 -3.30 0.54 -6.26
N LYS A 41 -3.42 0.72 -7.58
CA LYS A 41 -4.49 0.11 -8.38
C LYS A 41 -4.51 -1.42 -8.24
N LEU A 42 -3.34 -2.05 -8.18
CA LEU A 42 -3.24 -3.50 -7.96
C LEU A 42 -3.86 -3.92 -6.63
N SER A 43 -3.53 -3.22 -5.54
CA SER A 43 -4.13 -3.51 -4.23
C SER A 43 -5.64 -3.30 -4.24
N ASN A 44 -6.12 -2.24 -4.88
CA ASN A 44 -7.55 -2.00 -5.04
C ASN A 44 -8.24 -3.12 -5.83
N TRP A 45 -7.67 -3.55 -6.95
CA TRP A 45 -8.18 -4.65 -7.76
C TRP A 45 -8.21 -5.98 -6.98
N VAL A 46 -7.11 -6.34 -6.31
CA VAL A 46 -7.05 -7.54 -5.44
C VAL A 46 -8.10 -7.45 -4.34
N PHE A 47 -8.28 -6.28 -3.75
CA PHE A 47 -9.26 -6.06 -2.71
C PHE A 47 -10.69 -6.32 -3.23
N GLN A 48 -11.05 -5.77 -4.38
CA GLN A 48 -12.36 -6.00 -5.02
C GLN A 48 -12.61 -7.48 -5.29
N VAL A 49 -11.60 -8.19 -5.81
CA VAL A 49 -11.67 -9.64 -6.06
C VAL A 49 -11.87 -10.44 -4.77
N LEU A 50 -11.14 -10.11 -3.70
CA LEU A 50 -11.26 -10.80 -2.40
C LEU A 50 -12.59 -10.52 -1.71
N MET A 51 -13.22 -9.39 -1.99
CA MET A 51 -14.46 -8.91 -1.40
C MET A 51 -15.72 -9.43 -2.10
N SER A 52 -15.60 -10.03 -3.29
CA SER A 52 -16.75 -10.37 -4.14
C SER A 52 -17.73 -9.20 -4.30
N ASN A 53 -17.22 -7.97 -4.41
CA ASN A 53 -18.00 -6.72 -4.47
C ASN A 53 -18.84 -6.36 -3.23
N GLY A 54 -18.57 -6.96 -2.06
CA GLY A 54 -19.16 -6.53 -0.79
C GLY A 54 -18.56 -5.21 -0.27
N LEU A 55 -19.30 -4.50 0.59
CA LEU A 55 -18.84 -3.24 1.20
C LEU A 55 -18.13 -3.44 2.55
N ASP A 56 -18.20 -4.63 3.14
CA ASP A 56 -17.73 -4.87 4.51
C ASP A 56 -16.27 -5.33 4.60
N ILE A 57 -15.39 -4.45 5.10
CA ILE A 57 -13.97 -4.78 5.28
C ILE A 57 -13.73 -5.49 6.62
N TYR A 58 -13.53 -6.81 6.59
CA TYR A 58 -13.15 -7.58 7.77
C TYR A 58 -11.61 -7.75 7.89
N PRO A 59 -11.07 -7.92 9.12
CA PRO A 59 -9.65 -8.21 9.31
C PRO A 59 -9.13 -9.45 8.56
N SER A 60 -10.01 -10.41 8.27
CA SER A 60 -9.70 -11.58 7.43
C SER A 60 -9.33 -11.20 6.00
N HIS A 61 -9.97 -10.18 5.42
CA HIS A 61 -9.69 -9.69 4.08
C HIS A 61 -8.32 -9.02 4.03
N VAL A 62 -8.05 -8.12 4.96
CA VAL A 62 -6.75 -7.41 5.04
C VAL A 62 -5.59 -8.38 5.28
N ARG A 63 -5.79 -9.44 6.07
CA ARG A 63 -4.75 -10.47 6.30
C ARG A 63 -4.40 -11.30 5.06
N ARG A 64 -5.27 -11.33 4.05
CA ARG A 64 -5.06 -12.04 2.79
C ARG A 64 -4.38 -11.19 1.72
N MET A 65 -4.20 -9.90 1.97
CA MET A 65 -3.49 -9.02 1.04
C MET A 65 -2.06 -9.54 0.81
N PRO A 66 -1.65 -9.76 -0.44
CA PRO A 66 -0.26 -10.06 -0.74
C PRO A 66 0.55 -8.80 -0.45
N ILE A 67 1.39 -8.84 0.58
CA ILE A 67 2.41 -7.83 0.83
C ILE A 67 3.75 -8.47 0.44
N PRO A 68 4.52 -7.84 -0.46
CA PRO A 68 5.68 -8.47 -1.02
C PRO A 68 6.76 -8.61 0.05
N LYS A 69 7.49 -9.72 -0.01
CA LYS A 69 8.64 -9.94 0.89
C LYS A 69 9.84 -9.22 0.30
N MET A 70 10.18 -8.08 0.88
CA MET A 70 11.40 -7.35 0.55
C MET A 70 12.37 -7.45 1.73
N SER A 71 13.58 -7.97 1.47
CA SER A 71 14.65 -8.00 2.46
C SER A 71 15.34 -6.64 2.48
N GLY A 72 15.25 -5.95 3.63
CA GLY A 72 16.03 -4.74 3.90
C GLY A 72 15.36 -3.42 3.50
N ASN A 73 15.81 -2.36 4.17
CA ASN A 73 15.24 -1.01 4.02
C ASN A 73 15.61 -0.34 2.69
N SER A 74 16.79 -0.67 2.12
CA SER A 74 17.28 -0.04 0.89
C SER A 74 16.36 -0.31 -0.31
N SER A 75 15.86 -1.53 -0.44
CA SER A 75 14.96 -1.90 -1.53
C SER A 75 13.59 -1.24 -1.44
N GLN A 76 13.19 -0.79 -0.24
CA GLN A 76 11.93 -0.07 -0.01
C GLN A 76 12.06 1.44 -0.26
N LYS A 77 13.29 1.97 -0.32
CA LYS A 77 13.57 3.39 -0.43
C LYS A 77 12.86 4.08 -1.61
N PRO A 78 12.82 3.52 -2.84
CA PRO A 78 12.15 4.17 -3.97
C PRO A 78 10.68 4.46 -3.68
N PHE A 79 9.97 3.52 -3.04
CA PHE A 79 8.58 3.69 -2.67
C PHE A 79 8.40 4.73 -1.56
N ILE A 80 9.27 4.68 -0.55
CA ILE A 80 9.24 5.61 0.58
C ILE A 80 9.46 7.04 0.09
N ASP A 81 10.44 7.26 -0.79
CA ASP A 81 10.77 8.58 -1.31
C ASP A 81 9.59 9.18 -2.11
N ILE A 82 8.84 8.37 -2.87
CA ILE A 82 7.64 8.84 -3.57
C ILE A 82 6.51 9.16 -2.58
N VAL A 83 6.29 8.32 -1.57
CA VAL A 83 5.29 8.59 -0.53
C VAL A 83 5.60 9.89 0.22
N ASP A 84 6.87 10.15 0.56
CA ASP A 84 7.28 11.39 1.21
C ASP A 84 7.00 12.61 0.31
N ARG A 85 7.22 12.49 -1.02
CA ARG A 85 6.87 13.53 -1.99
C ARG A 85 5.35 13.75 -2.06
N ILE A 86 4.54 12.69 -2.05
CA ILE A 86 3.07 12.80 -2.02
C ILE A 86 2.64 13.51 -0.74
N LEU A 87 3.14 13.08 0.42
CA LEU A 87 2.80 13.67 1.72
C LEU A 87 3.21 15.14 1.83
N ALA A 88 4.33 15.54 1.22
CA ALA A 88 4.75 16.94 1.18
C ALA A 88 3.78 17.82 0.38
N VAL A 89 3.15 17.28 -0.66
CA VAL A 89 2.15 17.99 -1.47
C VAL A 89 0.78 17.99 -0.80
N THR A 90 0.32 16.84 -0.28
CA THR A 90 -1.04 16.70 0.27
C THR A 90 -1.24 17.37 1.63
N LYS A 91 -0.17 17.72 2.34
CA LYS A 91 -0.22 18.44 3.61
C LYS A 91 -0.39 19.96 3.46
N SER A 92 -0.30 20.52 2.25
CA SER A 92 -0.55 21.94 2.05
C SER A 92 -2.04 22.25 2.16
N GLU A 93 -2.40 23.38 2.79
CA GLU A 93 -3.79 23.77 3.04
C GLU A 93 -4.61 23.89 1.74
N ASP A 94 -4.01 24.37 0.66
CA ASP A 94 -4.62 24.60 -0.65
C ASP A 94 -4.65 23.36 -1.56
N TYR A 95 -4.31 22.17 -1.05
CA TYR A 95 -4.23 20.95 -1.88
C TYR A 95 -5.56 20.61 -2.56
N LEU A 96 -6.67 20.75 -1.83
CA LEU A 96 -7.99 20.41 -2.34
C LEU A 96 -8.49 21.39 -3.40
N GLU A 97 -8.00 22.64 -3.40
CA GLU A 97 -8.36 23.65 -4.40
C GLU A 97 -7.35 23.80 -5.54
N SER A 98 -6.22 23.05 -5.51
CA SER A 98 -5.15 23.17 -6.50
C SER A 98 -5.13 21.98 -7.49
N PRO A 99 -5.69 22.14 -8.71
CA PRO A 99 -5.62 21.11 -9.75
C PRO A 99 -4.18 20.71 -10.11
N GLU A 100 -3.24 21.65 -10.06
CA GLU A 100 -1.83 21.38 -10.34
C GLU A 100 -1.23 20.41 -9.32
N LYS A 101 -1.50 20.63 -8.02
CA LYS A 101 -1.03 19.72 -6.96
C LYS A 101 -1.69 18.36 -7.04
N GLN A 102 -2.97 18.30 -7.36
CA GLN A 102 -3.68 17.04 -7.58
C GLN A 102 -3.13 16.27 -8.78
N ALA A 103 -2.84 16.96 -9.89
CA ALA A 103 -2.19 16.34 -11.05
C ALA A 103 -0.79 15.81 -10.71
N LYS A 104 -0.03 16.56 -9.92
CA LYS A 104 1.29 16.13 -9.42
C LYS A 104 1.18 14.88 -8.55
N VAL A 105 0.21 14.81 -7.63
CA VAL A 105 -0.02 13.61 -6.81
C VAL A 105 -0.40 12.41 -7.69
N LYS A 106 -1.31 12.58 -8.65
CA LYS A 106 -1.69 11.51 -9.59
C LYS A 106 -0.49 10.97 -10.38
N ALA A 107 0.44 11.83 -10.79
CA ALA A 107 1.65 11.40 -11.48
C ALA A 107 2.58 10.57 -10.56
N LEU A 108 2.68 10.94 -9.28
CA LEU A 108 3.45 10.19 -8.28
C LEU A 108 2.79 8.85 -7.93
N GLU A 109 1.46 8.82 -7.84
CA GLU A 109 0.69 7.58 -7.64
C GLU A 109 0.91 6.61 -8.81
N ALA A 110 0.86 7.11 -10.05
CA ALA A 110 1.17 6.31 -11.23
C ALA A 110 2.62 5.78 -11.23
N GLU A 111 3.58 6.56 -10.72
CA GLU A 111 4.97 6.12 -10.53
C GLU A 111 5.04 4.93 -9.55
N ILE A 112 4.30 4.99 -8.43
CA ILE A 112 4.19 3.88 -7.47
C ILE A 112 3.53 2.67 -8.12
N ASP A 113 2.42 2.83 -8.84
CA ASP A 113 1.73 1.74 -9.53
C ASP A 113 2.70 0.96 -10.43
N GLN A 114 3.49 1.67 -11.25
CA GLN A 114 4.47 1.04 -12.14
C GLN A 114 5.57 0.29 -11.38
N LEU A 115 6.05 0.83 -10.25
CA LEU A 115 7.02 0.13 -9.41
C LEU A 115 6.41 -1.13 -8.79
N VAL A 116 5.14 -1.09 -8.39
CA VAL A 116 4.43 -2.23 -7.82
C VAL A 116 4.15 -3.30 -8.88
N TYR A 117 3.73 -2.92 -10.09
CA TYR A 117 3.56 -3.87 -11.19
C TYR A 117 4.86 -4.62 -11.49
N LYS A 118 5.99 -3.91 -11.54
CA LYS A 118 7.33 -4.52 -11.70
C LYS A 118 7.70 -5.43 -10.54
N LEU A 119 7.38 -5.03 -9.31
CA LEU A 119 7.65 -5.83 -8.10
C LEU A 119 6.89 -7.16 -8.09
N TYR A 120 5.68 -7.18 -8.66
CA TYR A 120 4.86 -8.39 -8.79
C TYR A 120 5.04 -9.13 -10.12
N GLY A 121 5.78 -8.55 -11.08
CA GLY A 121 6.05 -9.17 -12.38
C GLY A 121 4.84 -9.21 -13.31
N LEU A 122 3.94 -8.22 -13.24
CA LEU A 122 2.75 -8.17 -14.08
C LEU A 122 3.10 -7.98 -15.56
N THR A 123 2.39 -8.68 -16.43
CA THR A 123 2.47 -8.47 -17.89
C THR A 123 1.64 -7.26 -18.32
N PRO A 124 1.87 -6.71 -19.53
CA PRO A 124 1.04 -5.63 -20.08
C PRO A 124 -0.45 -5.98 -20.10
N GLU A 125 -0.81 -7.23 -20.39
CA GLU A 125 -2.20 -7.71 -20.43
C GLU A 125 -2.83 -7.69 -19.03
N GLU A 126 -2.09 -8.12 -18.01
CA GLU A 126 -2.54 -8.09 -16.62
C GLU A 126 -2.70 -6.65 -16.11
N ILE A 127 -1.78 -5.75 -16.49
CA ILE A 127 -1.89 -4.33 -16.16
C ILE A 127 -3.19 -3.75 -16.74
N LYS A 128 -3.53 -4.04 -18.00
CA LYS A 128 -4.79 -3.57 -18.61
C LYS A 128 -6.02 -4.02 -17.83
N ILE A 129 -6.01 -5.26 -17.32
CA ILE A 129 -7.10 -5.79 -16.49
C ILE A 129 -7.19 -5.01 -15.16
N VAL A 130 -6.05 -4.79 -14.50
CA VAL A 130 -5.98 -4.05 -13.23
C VAL A 130 -6.44 -2.60 -13.40
N GLU A 131 -6.13 -1.96 -14.54
CA GLU A 131 -6.51 -0.58 -14.83
C GLU A 131 -7.94 -0.43 -15.36
N GLY A 132 -8.66 -1.54 -15.58
CA GLY A 132 -10.06 -1.52 -16.01
C GLY A 132 -10.25 -1.21 -17.50
N GLU A 133 -9.21 -1.33 -18.32
CA GLU A 133 -9.28 -1.04 -19.76
C GLU A 133 -10.12 -2.06 -20.56
N ASN A 134 -10.49 -3.19 -19.97
CA ASN A 134 -11.31 -4.23 -20.59
C ASN A 134 -12.81 -4.18 -20.22
N ALA A 135 -13.26 -3.24 -19.38
CA ALA A 135 -14.64 -3.24 -18.84
C ALA A 135 -15.68 -2.45 -19.68
N ASN A 136 -15.32 -1.98 -20.89
CA ASN A 136 -16.23 -1.25 -21.81
C ASN A 136 -16.51 -2.02 -23.12
N ALA A 137 -16.35 -3.34 -23.11
CA ALA A 137 -16.73 -4.19 -24.24
C ALA A 137 -17.70 -5.26 -23.73
N ASP A 138 -18.92 -4.85 -23.42
CA ASP A 138 -20.16 -5.67 -23.46
C ASP A 138 -21.40 -4.75 -23.28
#